data_AF-A0A522G7L5-F1
#
_entry.id   AF-A0A522G7L5-F1
#
_cell.length_a   1.000
_cell.length_b   1.000
_cell.length_c   1.000
_cell.angle_alpha   90.00
_cell.angle_beta   90.00
_cell.angle_gamma   90.00
#
_symmetry.space_group_name_H-M   'P 1'
#
loop_
_entity.id
_entity.type
_entity.pdbx_description
1 polymer ?
#
loop_
_entity_poly.entity_id
_entity_poly.type
_entity_poly.pdbx_seq_one_letter_code
_entity_poly.pdbx_strand_id
1 'polypeptide(L)'
;MTFFFDGVPSRDIVKTDSSNKSKNDTAYSEISGPVAIIENPEFTVHSPYREKECFSCHDENSKSELLMPQPDLCYICHDDFANKYKYVHGPVSGGYCTQCHNAHMSKEKKLLIRVGQKLCLYCHDSGSVFKTETHKDIADSDCTLCHNPHGGEDRFILN
;
A
#
# COMPACT_ATOMS: atom_id res chain seq x y z
N MET A 1 13.17 -27.25 7.56
CA MET A 1 12.20 -28.30 7.16
C MET A 1 11.41 -28.57 8.43
N THR A 2 10.12 -28.26 8.56
CA THR A 2 8.98 -28.52 7.69
C THR A 2 7.86 -27.54 8.06
N PHE A 3 7.05 -27.15 7.08
CA PHE A 3 5.81 -26.41 7.25
C PHE A 3 4.77 -27.22 8.03
N PHE A 4 3.97 -26.57 8.88
CA PHE A 4 2.60 -27.03 9.16
C PHE A 4 1.73 -25.86 9.66
N PHE A 5 0.74 -25.51 8.86
CA PHE A 5 -0.34 -24.56 9.16
C PHE A 5 -1.42 -25.24 10.01
N ASP A 6 -2.35 -24.41 10.50
CA ASP A 6 -3.75 -24.70 10.82
C ASP A 6 -4.11 -24.84 12.31
N GLY A 7 -5.07 -24.02 12.76
CA GLY A 7 -5.68 -24.17 14.08
C GLY A 7 -5.98 -22.90 14.88
N VAL A 8 -6.73 -21.95 14.30
CA VAL A 8 -7.45 -20.91 15.06
C VAL A 8 -8.49 -21.56 15.98
N PRO A 9 -8.60 -21.19 17.27
CA PRO A 9 -9.80 -21.45 18.06
C PRO A 9 -10.80 -20.28 18.02
N SER A 10 -12.08 -20.65 17.99
CA SER A 10 -13.25 -19.80 17.75
C SER A 10 -13.66 -18.86 18.91
N ARG A 11 -14.39 -17.82 18.45
CA ARG A 11 -15.21 -16.78 19.11
C ARG A 11 -15.80 -17.08 20.49
N ASP A 12 -15.88 -16.03 21.32
CA ASP A 12 -17.10 -15.32 21.78
C ASP A 12 -16.63 -14.23 22.77
N ILE A 13 -17.12 -13.00 22.78
CA ILE A 13 -18.40 -12.59 23.37
C ILE A 13 -18.68 -11.15 22.92
N VAL A 14 -19.86 -10.95 22.35
CA VAL A 14 -20.54 -9.65 22.29
C VAL A 14 -20.90 -9.23 23.71
N LYS A 15 -20.43 -8.06 24.15
CA LYS A 15 -21.12 -7.26 25.17
C LYS A 15 -21.41 -5.90 24.59
N THR A 16 -22.67 -5.74 24.19
CA THR A 16 -23.33 -4.47 24.03
C THR A 16 -23.40 -3.77 25.38
N ASP A 17 -23.02 -2.50 25.44
CA ASP A 17 -23.84 -1.54 26.19
C ASP A 17 -23.55 -0.07 25.79
N SER A 18 -24.60 0.54 25.25
CA SER A 18 -25.14 1.83 25.66
C SER A 18 -24.23 3.08 25.64
N SER A 19 -24.31 3.87 24.57
CA SER A 19 -24.92 5.22 24.64
C SER A 19 -24.89 5.93 23.28
N ASN A 20 -26.08 6.34 22.85
CA ASN A 20 -26.45 6.82 21.52
C ASN A 20 -26.55 8.35 21.52
N LYS A 21 -25.93 9.04 20.54
CA LYS A 21 -26.59 10.18 19.86
C LYS A 21 -25.83 10.66 18.62
N SER A 22 -26.43 10.46 17.45
CA SER A 22 -26.73 11.50 16.43
C SER A 22 -27.23 10.80 15.17
N LYS A 23 -28.52 10.45 15.08
CA LYS A 23 -29.61 11.25 14.49
C LYS A 23 -29.50 11.46 12.96
N ASN A 24 -30.46 10.79 12.30
CA ASN A 24 -31.17 11.08 11.04
C ASN A 24 -30.58 10.38 9.80
N ASP A 25 -31.03 9.17 9.45
CA ASP A 25 -32.28 8.84 8.71
C ASP A 25 -32.31 9.52 7.33
N THR A 26 -32.17 8.79 6.23
CA THR A 26 -33.35 8.20 5.57
C THR A 26 -32.95 7.20 4.47
N ALA A 27 -33.78 6.16 4.36
CA ALA A 27 -33.97 5.25 3.21
C ALA A 27 -32.96 4.10 2.99
N TYR A 28 -33.14 3.02 3.75
CA TYR A 28 -32.90 1.65 3.26
C TYR A 28 -34.10 0.78 3.66
N SER A 29 -35.15 0.79 2.84
CA SER A 29 -36.23 -0.20 2.93
C SER A 29 -35.95 -1.34 1.95
N GLU A 30 -35.86 -2.54 2.50
CA GLU A 30 -36.30 -3.80 1.90
C GLU A 30 -35.62 -4.25 0.60
N ILE A 31 -34.54 -5.02 0.76
CA ILE A 31 -34.15 -6.01 -0.25
C ILE A 31 -34.03 -7.36 0.46
N SER A 32 -35.15 -8.08 0.51
CA SER A 32 -35.23 -9.49 0.90
C SER A 32 -34.68 -10.35 -0.24
N GLY A 33 -33.37 -10.61 -0.21
CA GLY A 33 -32.67 -11.59 -1.03
C GLY A 33 -31.52 -12.20 -0.22
N PRO A 34 -30.98 -13.38 -0.60
CA PRO A 34 -29.87 -13.97 0.13
C PRO A 34 -28.68 -13.00 0.12
N VAL A 35 -28.30 -12.53 1.30
CA VAL A 35 -27.11 -11.70 1.51
C VAL A 35 -25.91 -12.57 1.11
N ALA A 36 -25.38 -12.33 -0.08
CA ALA A 36 -24.06 -12.82 -0.42
C ALA A 36 -23.09 -12.29 0.65
N ILE A 37 -22.46 -13.20 1.38
CA ILE A 37 -21.36 -12.85 2.29
C ILE A 37 -20.27 -12.30 1.39
N ILE A 38 -20.13 -10.97 1.33
CA ILE A 38 -18.97 -10.34 0.72
C ILE A 38 -17.83 -10.61 1.69
N GLU A 39 -17.00 -11.61 1.39
CA GLU A 39 -15.74 -11.82 2.09
C GLU A 39 -14.96 -10.50 2.04
N ASN A 40 -14.76 -9.91 3.23
CA ASN A 40 -14.09 -8.63 3.40
C ASN A 40 -12.64 -8.80 2.90
N PRO A 41 -12.17 -8.05 1.88
CA PRO A 41 -10.82 -8.29 1.37
C PRO A 41 -9.81 -8.01 2.47
N GLU A 42 -8.96 -8.98 2.81
CA GLU A 42 -7.90 -8.79 3.79
C GLU A 42 -6.99 -7.62 3.35
N PHE A 43 -7.02 -6.52 4.09
CA PHE A 43 -6.14 -5.38 3.85
C PHE A 43 -4.75 -5.65 4.43
N THR A 44 -3.71 -5.33 3.67
CA THR A 44 -2.36 -5.09 4.22
C THR A 44 -2.39 -3.75 4.93
N VAL A 45 -2.13 -3.75 6.24
CA VAL A 45 -2.19 -2.56 7.09
C VAL A 45 -0.78 -2.19 7.53
N HIS A 46 -0.43 -0.91 7.42
CA HIS A 46 0.86 -0.39 7.88
C HIS A 46 0.93 -0.45 9.42
N SER A 47 2.06 -0.88 10.00
CA SER A 47 2.15 -1.13 11.46
C SER A 47 1.72 0.09 12.29
N PRO A 48 2.25 1.31 12.04
CA PRO A 48 1.87 2.48 12.84
C PRO A 48 0.36 2.77 12.78
N TYR A 49 -0.28 2.50 11.64
CA TYR A 49 -1.73 2.67 11.50
C TYR A 49 -2.52 1.60 12.26
N ARG A 50 -2.08 0.33 12.20
CA ARG A 50 -2.68 -0.78 12.97
C ARG A 50 -2.61 -0.52 14.47
N GLU A 51 -1.48 0.02 14.92
CA GLU A 51 -1.17 0.30 16.32
C GLU A 51 -1.77 1.62 16.81
N LYS A 52 -2.41 2.39 15.91
CA LYS A 52 -3.02 3.70 16.18
C LYS A 52 -2.01 4.75 16.65
N GLU A 53 -0.76 4.62 16.22
CA GLU A 53 0.29 5.61 16.43
C GLU A 53 0.17 6.76 15.41
N CYS A 54 -1.01 7.36 15.33
CA CYS A 54 -1.32 8.41 14.35
C CYS A 54 -0.32 9.57 14.44
N PHE A 55 0.12 9.86 15.66
CA PHE A 55 1.00 10.97 16.00
C PHE A 55 2.48 10.72 15.66
N SER A 56 2.84 9.53 15.19
CA SER A 56 4.17 9.27 14.63
C SER A 56 4.34 9.88 13.24
N CYS A 57 3.23 10.23 12.57
CA CYS A 57 3.22 10.82 11.23
C CYS A 57 2.44 12.13 11.15
N HIS A 58 1.37 12.27 11.94
CA HIS A 58 0.48 13.43 11.91
C HIS A 58 0.62 14.31 13.15
N ASP A 59 0.51 15.62 12.96
CA ASP A 59 0.41 16.57 14.06
C ASP A 59 -1.00 16.53 14.68
N GLU A 60 -1.05 16.34 16.00
CA GLU A 60 -2.30 16.30 16.79
C GLU A 60 -2.98 17.67 16.90
N ASN A 61 -2.22 18.75 16.77
CA ASN A 61 -2.65 20.13 16.96
C ASN A 61 -3.01 20.83 15.64
N SER A 62 -2.67 20.26 14.48
CA SER A 62 -2.93 20.89 13.17
C SER A 62 -3.70 19.98 12.21
N LYS A 63 -5.03 19.85 12.37
CA LYS A 63 -5.95 19.23 11.38
C LYS A 63 -5.43 17.95 10.67
N SER A 64 -4.60 17.14 11.36
CA SER A 64 -3.92 15.98 10.79
C SER A 64 -2.95 16.26 9.63
N GLU A 65 -2.27 17.40 9.62
CA GLU A 65 -1.10 17.65 8.76
C GLU A 65 0.04 16.67 9.11
N LEU A 66 0.99 16.48 8.20
CA LEU A 66 2.16 15.64 8.46
C LEU A 66 3.15 16.39 9.36
N LEU A 67 3.80 15.67 10.29
CA LEU A 67 4.85 16.25 11.16
C LEU A 67 6.02 16.84 10.37
N MET A 68 6.33 16.25 9.22
CA MET A 68 7.32 16.73 8.27
C MET A 68 7.00 16.21 6.86
N PRO A 69 7.53 16.84 5.79
CA PRO A 69 7.26 16.39 4.43
C PRO A 69 7.89 15.02 4.13
N GLN A 70 7.39 14.38 3.08
CA GLN A 70 8.10 13.25 2.46
C GLN A 70 9.31 13.78 1.65
N PRO A 71 10.42 13.04 1.60
CA PRO A 71 10.58 11.67 2.11
C PRO A 71 11.03 11.59 3.57
N ASP A 72 11.44 12.70 4.18
CA ASP A 72 12.06 12.73 5.51
C ASP A 72 11.22 12.01 6.57
N LEU A 73 9.90 12.22 6.56
CA LEU A 73 8.98 11.53 7.47
C LEU A 73 9.08 10.00 7.36
N CYS A 74 9.19 9.48 6.14
CA CYS A 74 9.26 8.05 5.89
C CYS A 74 10.61 7.47 6.36
N TYR A 75 11.69 8.24 6.21
CA TYR A 75 13.04 7.82 6.55
C TYR A 75 13.35 7.82 8.05
N ILE A 76 12.43 8.31 8.90
CA ILE A 76 12.52 8.12 10.36
C ILE A 76 12.58 6.62 10.69
N CYS A 77 11.84 5.79 9.95
CA CYS A 77 11.72 4.35 10.21
C CYS A 77 12.16 3.46 9.03
N HIS A 78 12.13 3.96 7.80
CA HIS A 78 12.55 3.21 6.62
C HIS A 78 13.93 3.65 6.13
N ASP A 79 14.63 2.77 5.41
CA ASP A 79 15.90 3.12 4.79
C ASP A 79 15.79 4.41 3.96
N ASP A 80 16.84 5.22 4.01
CA ASP A 80 17.01 6.37 3.13
C ASP A 80 17.33 5.90 1.71
N PHE A 81 16.27 5.55 0.98
CA PHE A 81 16.39 5.07 -0.40
C PHE A 81 16.93 6.12 -1.36
N ALA A 82 16.83 7.42 -1.02
CA ALA A 82 17.36 8.50 -1.85
C ALA A 82 18.90 8.54 -1.82
N ASN A 83 19.52 8.10 -0.72
CA ASN A 83 20.97 8.04 -0.59
C ASN A 83 21.55 6.61 -0.68
N LYS A 84 20.70 5.58 -0.67
CA LYS A 84 21.12 4.17 -0.72
C LYS A 84 21.67 3.73 -2.07
N TYR A 85 21.18 4.31 -3.18
CA TYR A 85 21.46 3.84 -4.52
C TYR A 85 22.16 4.89 -5.37
N LYS A 86 23.03 4.45 -6.28
CA LYS A 86 23.65 5.34 -7.27
C LYS A 86 22.64 5.94 -8.25
N TYR A 87 21.66 5.16 -8.68
CA TYR A 87 20.56 5.60 -9.54
C TYR A 87 19.24 5.41 -8.80
N VAL A 88 18.58 6.51 -8.50
CA VAL A 88 17.32 6.54 -7.75
C VAL A 88 16.16 6.73 -8.72
N HIS A 89 15.08 5.99 -8.49
CA HIS A 89 13.87 6.14 -9.31
C HIS A 89 13.24 7.52 -9.08
N GLY A 90 12.75 8.17 -10.15
CA GLY A 90 12.24 9.54 -10.14
C GLY A 90 11.28 9.86 -8.97
N PRO A 91 10.22 9.07 -8.74
CA PRO A 91 9.33 9.25 -7.60
C PRO A 91 10.02 9.20 -6.24
N VAL A 92 11.01 8.32 -6.05
CA VAL A 92 11.78 8.25 -4.80
C VAL A 92 12.67 9.47 -4.64
N SER A 93 13.36 9.89 -5.71
CA SER A 93 14.22 11.08 -5.70
C SER A 93 13.43 12.36 -5.40
N GLY A 94 12.17 12.42 -5.81
CA GLY A 94 11.26 13.54 -5.55
C GLY A 94 10.50 13.45 -4.22
N GLY A 95 10.75 12.41 -3.41
CA GLY A 95 10.06 12.24 -2.13
C GLY A 95 8.59 11.85 -2.24
N TYR A 96 8.19 11.24 -3.36
CA TYR A 96 6.79 10.93 -3.66
C TYR A 96 6.40 9.50 -3.26
N CYS A 97 6.69 9.10 -2.02
CA CYS A 97 6.49 7.73 -1.53
C CYS A 97 5.00 7.30 -1.68
N THR A 98 4.07 8.22 -1.43
CA THR A 98 2.63 7.96 -1.52
C THR A 98 2.05 7.94 -2.92
N GLN A 99 2.84 8.19 -3.97
CA GLN A 99 2.40 7.97 -5.35
C GLN A 99 2.36 6.48 -5.71
N CYS A 100 3.03 5.62 -4.92
CA CYS A 100 3.00 4.18 -5.09
C CYS A 100 2.46 3.43 -3.87
N HIS A 101 2.64 3.98 -2.67
CA HIS A 101 2.22 3.36 -1.41
C HIS A 101 1.06 4.10 -0.73
N ASN A 102 0.15 3.37 -0.09
CA ASN A 102 -0.81 3.93 0.85
C ASN A 102 -0.27 3.81 2.28
N ALA A 103 0.04 4.94 2.92
CA ALA A 103 0.67 4.97 4.24
C ALA A 103 -0.18 4.39 5.39
N HIS A 104 -1.48 4.16 5.18
CA HIS A 104 -2.38 3.55 6.18
C HIS A 104 -2.61 2.07 5.89
N MET A 105 -3.19 1.76 4.74
CA MET A 105 -3.52 0.39 4.33
C MET A 105 -3.74 0.28 2.83
N SER A 106 -3.54 -0.91 2.28
CA SER A 106 -3.95 -1.25 0.92
C SER A 106 -4.50 -2.66 0.86
N LYS A 107 -5.30 -2.96 -0.17
CA LYS A 107 -5.65 -4.34 -0.52
C LYS A 107 -4.45 -5.10 -1.10
N GLU A 108 -3.44 -4.38 -1.56
CA GLU A 108 -2.22 -4.97 -2.14
C GLU A 108 -1.11 -5.11 -1.10
N LYS A 109 -0.28 -6.15 -1.29
CA LYS A 109 0.93 -6.35 -0.49
C LYS A 109 1.85 -5.14 -0.57
N LYS A 110 2.68 -4.94 0.47
CA LYS A 110 3.60 -3.80 0.58
C LYS A 110 2.90 -2.43 0.43
N LEU A 111 1.61 -2.38 0.75
CA LEU A 111 0.80 -1.15 0.72
C LEU A 111 0.67 -0.51 -0.67
N LEU A 112 0.85 -1.27 -1.75
CA LEU A 112 0.82 -0.69 -3.10
C LEU A 112 -0.58 -0.18 -3.47
N ILE A 113 -0.68 0.94 -4.17
CA ILE A 113 -1.98 1.50 -4.59
C ILE A 113 -2.56 0.80 -5.84
N ARG A 114 -1.75 0.00 -6.54
CA ARG A 114 -2.10 -0.76 -7.74
C ARG A 114 -1.33 -2.08 -7.75
N VAL A 115 -1.90 -3.09 -8.39
CA VAL A 115 -1.31 -4.43 -8.50
C VAL A 115 -0.41 -4.57 -9.72
N GLY A 116 0.74 -5.22 -9.54
CA GLY A 116 1.65 -5.66 -10.61
C GLY A 116 2.04 -4.55 -11.59
N GLN A 117 2.10 -4.89 -12.88
CA GLN A 117 2.49 -3.97 -13.95
C GLN A 117 1.63 -2.69 -14.01
N LYS A 118 0.37 -2.75 -13.58
CA LYS A 118 -0.53 -1.57 -13.61
C LYS A 118 -0.01 -0.42 -12.74
N LEU A 119 0.82 -0.70 -11.74
CA LEU A 119 1.46 0.34 -10.94
C LEU A 119 2.48 1.11 -11.78
N CYS A 120 3.36 0.40 -12.49
CA CYS A 120 4.44 0.97 -13.29
C CYS A 120 3.88 1.67 -14.53
N LEU A 121 2.95 1.00 -15.22
CA LEU A 121 2.32 1.49 -16.45
C LEU A 121 1.31 2.63 -16.21
N TYR A 122 1.13 3.04 -14.95
CA TYR A 122 0.38 4.24 -14.65
C TYR A 122 1.09 5.51 -15.15
N CYS A 123 2.43 5.49 -15.14
CA CYS A 123 3.26 6.59 -15.63
C CYS A 123 4.11 6.19 -16.84
N HIS A 124 4.59 4.94 -16.89
CA HIS A 124 5.42 4.47 -17.99
C HIS A 124 4.56 3.98 -19.16
N ASP A 125 4.71 4.62 -20.31
CA ASP A 125 4.01 4.22 -21.52
C ASP A 125 4.39 2.79 -21.93
N SER A 126 3.40 1.91 -22.06
CA SER A 126 3.61 0.49 -22.36
C SER A 126 4.23 0.29 -23.74
N GLY A 127 3.85 1.10 -24.74
CA GLY A 127 4.43 1.05 -26.08
C GLY A 127 5.92 1.34 -26.07
N SER A 128 6.37 2.25 -25.20
CA SER A 128 7.78 2.60 -25.05
C SER A 128 8.56 1.54 -24.26
N VAL A 129 7.97 0.98 -23.20
CA VAL A 129 8.62 -0.04 -22.36
C VAL A 129 8.84 -1.34 -23.14
N PHE A 130 7.79 -1.86 -23.79
CA PHE A 130 7.82 -3.21 -24.38
C PHE A 130 8.41 -3.27 -25.79
N LYS A 131 8.66 -2.14 -26.46
CA LYS A 131 9.24 -2.09 -27.83
C LYS A 131 10.76 -2.27 -27.88
N THR A 132 11.33 -2.97 -26.90
CA THR A 132 12.76 -3.23 -26.80
C THR A 132 13.04 -4.73 -26.94
N GLU A 133 14.19 -5.10 -27.48
CA GLU A 133 14.53 -6.53 -27.66
C GLU A 133 14.53 -7.28 -26.32
N THR A 134 14.96 -6.63 -25.24
CA THR A 134 14.97 -7.20 -23.89
C THR A 134 13.58 -7.58 -23.37
N HIS A 135 12.53 -6.86 -23.78
CA HIS A 135 11.17 -7.09 -23.28
C HIS A 135 10.31 -8.00 -24.17
N LYS A 136 10.82 -8.38 -25.35
CA LYS A 136 10.07 -9.08 -26.40
C LYS A 136 9.35 -10.35 -25.91
N ASP A 137 10.02 -11.14 -25.07
CA ASP A 137 9.52 -12.42 -24.58
C ASP A 137 9.11 -12.40 -23.10
N ILE A 138 9.09 -11.21 -22.48
CA ILE A 138 8.79 -11.02 -21.05
C ILE A 138 7.73 -9.94 -20.82
N ALA A 139 6.93 -9.61 -21.83
CA ALA A 139 5.90 -8.57 -21.75
C ALA A 139 4.88 -8.83 -20.63
N ASP A 140 4.61 -10.09 -20.29
CA ASP A 140 3.69 -10.49 -19.22
C ASP A 140 4.38 -10.70 -17.86
N SER A 141 5.70 -10.49 -17.77
CA SER A 141 6.46 -10.68 -16.53
C SER A 141 6.27 -9.52 -15.55
N ASP A 142 6.29 -9.80 -14.26
CA ASP A 142 6.28 -8.74 -13.25
C ASP A 142 7.54 -7.88 -13.36
N CYS A 143 7.35 -6.56 -13.45
CA CYS A 143 8.44 -5.60 -13.61
C CYS A 143 9.51 -5.76 -12.52
N THR A 144 9.07 -6.08 -11.29
CA THR A 144 9.95 -6.18 -10.13
C THR A 144 10.79 -7.45 -10.07
N LEU A 145 10.63 -8.39 -11.01
CA LEU A 145 11.55 -9.53 -11.14
C LEU A 145 12.94 -9.06 -11.56
N CYS A 146 12.98 -8.06 -12.44
CA CYS A 146 14.22 -7.51 -12.98
C CYS A 146 14.52 -6.10 -12.46
N HIS A 147 13.49 -5.27 -12.19
CA HIS A 147 13.69 -3.88 -11.78
C HIS A 147 13.45 -3.66 -10.28
N ASN A 148 14.26 -2.80 -9.66
CA ASN A 148 14.01 -2.31 -8.32
C ASN A 148 13.22 -0.99 -8.41
N PRO A 149 12.00 -0.89 -7.87
CA PRO A 149 11.18 0.33 -8.00
C PRO A 149 11.72 1.52 -7.19
N HIS A 150 12.73 1.32 -6.34
CA HIS A 150 13.33 2.40 -5.54
C HIS A 150 14.65 2.93 -6.12
N GLY A 151 15.52 2.05 -6.61
CA GLY A 151 16.84 2.43 -7.11
C GLY A 151 17.81 1.26 -7.22
N GLY A 152 18.97 1.50 -7.81
CA GLY A 152 20.01 0.49 -7.99
C GLY A 152 21.35 1.07 -8.47
N GLU A 153 22.29 0.18 -8.79
CA GLU A 153 23.61 0.54 -9.30
C GLU A 153 23.63 0.75 -10.83
N ASP A 154 22.58 0.32 -11.50
CA ASP A 154 22.37 0.48 -12.94
C ASP A 154 21.33 1.58 -13.24
N ARG A 155 21.53 2.30 -14.35
CA ARG A 155 20.65 3.40 -14.79
C ARG A 155 19.24 2.97 -15.18
N PHE A 156 19.04 1.69 -15.51
CA PHE A 156 17.73 1.09 -15.77
C PHE A 156 17.14 0.44 -14.52
N ILE A 157 17.81 0.60 -13.38
CA ILE A 157 17.34 0.20 -12.06
C ILE A 157 17.07 -1.30 -12.00
N LEU A 158 18.02 -2.09 -12.50
CA LEU A 158 17.98 -3.54 -12.44
C LEU A 158 18.36 -4.03 -11.03
N ASN A 159 17.80 -5.17 -10.63
CA ASN A 159 18.07 -5.88 -9.36
C ASN A 159 19.47 -6.51 -9.33
#